data_AF-A0A3P6TH41-F1
#
_entry.id   AF-A0A3P6TH41-F1
#
_cell.length_a   1.000
_cell.length_b   1.000
_cell.length_c   1.000
_cell.angle_alpha   90.00
_cell.angle_beta   90.00
_cell.angle_gamma   90.00
#
_symmetry.space_group_name_H-M   'P 1'
#
loop_
_entity.id
_entity.type
_entity.pdbx_description
1 polymer ?
#
loop_
_entity_poly.entity_id
_entity_poly.type
_entity_poly.pdbx_seq_one_letter_code
_entity_poly.pdbx_strand_id
1 'polypeptide(L)'
;MDIATRGEPGAVLVFLPGWNEIMLVMNFLTCHAEFSKSSKYIILPLHSQLTGGEQRKVFDHYGDEMRKIILATNIAETSITIDDVVFVIDSCKAKERMYTSNNNMVHFATVWASRTNLAQRRGRAGRVRPGFAFHLCSKARFDALDEHRTAEILRTPLHEIALTIKLLRLGSVGDFLG
;
A
#
# COMPACT_ATOMS: atom_id res chain seq x y z
N MET A 1 -11.53 -20.91 11.02
CA MET A 1 -10.77 -20.59 12.25
C MET A 1 -10.79 -19.08 12.38
N ASP A 2 -11.51 -18.53 13.36
CA ASP A 2 -11.77 -17.08 13.45
C ASP A 2 -10.71 -16.40 14.33
N ILE A 3 -9.89 -15.54 13.72
CA ILE A 3 -8.80 -14.82 14.40
C ILE A 3 -9.35 -13.84 15.44
N ALA A 4 -10.57 -13.33 15.26
CA ALA A 4 -11.21 -12.47 16.24
C ALA A 4 -11.44 -13.20 17.58
N THR A 5 -11.62 -14.52 17.55
CA THR A 5 -11.85 -15.34 18.76
C THR A 5 -10.57 -15.75 19.49
N ARG A 6 -9.39 -15.64 18.86
CA ARG A 6 -8.11 -16.04 19.50
C ARG A 6 -7.49 -14.96 20.38
N GLY A 7 -7.92 -13.70 20.25
CA GLY A 7 -7.38 -12.60 21.06
C GLY A 7 -5.91 -12.30 20.83
N GLU A 8 -5.30 -12.78 19.74
CA GLU A 8 -3.88 -12.55 19.45
C GLU A 8 -3.62 -11.05 19.24
N PRO A 9 -2.80 -10.40 20.09
CA PRO A 9 -2.58 -8.96 20.03
C PRO A 9 -1.80 -8.56 18.77
N GLY A 10 -1.87 -7.29 18.41
CA GLY A 10 -1.12 -6.72 17.28
C GLY A 10 -1.94 -5.84 16.36
N ALA A 11 -1.25 -4.92 15.69
CA ALA A 11 -1.85 -3.98 14.77
C ALA A 11 -2.28 -4.67 13.47
N VAL A 12 -3.33 -4.12 12.88
CA VAL A 12 -3.86 -4.51 11.56
C VAL A 12 -3.44 -3.46 10.55
N LEU A 13 -2.80 -3.88 9.47
CA LEU A 13 -2.45 -3.04 8.32
C LEU A 13 -3.30 -3.44 7.12
N VAL A 14 -4.10 -2.52 6.61
CA VAL A 14 -5.01 -2.73 5.49
C VAL A 14 -4.50 -1.97 4.27
N PHE A 15 -4.17 -2.67 3.19
CA PHE A 15 -3.77 -2.07 1.92
C PHE A 15 -4.98 -1.79 1.03
N LEU A 16 -5.20 -0.51 0.75
CA LEU A 16 -6.26 0.03 -0.10
C LEU A 16 -5.64 0.80 -1.29
N PRO A 17 -6.35 0.90 -2.43
CA PRO A 17 -5.77 1.47 -3.64
C PRO A 17 -5.58 3.00 -3.57
N GLY A 18 -6.36 3.72 -2.76
CA GLY A 18 -6.28 5.17 -2.69
C GLY A 18 -7.03 5.80 -1.51
N TRP A 19 -6.95 7.13 -1.45
CA TRP A 19 -7.56 7.95 -0.39
C TRP A 19 -9.07 7.75 -0.25
N ASN A 20 -9.79 7.67 -1.36
CA ASN A 20 -11.25 7.51 -1.34
C ASN A 20 -11.66 6.20 -0.65
N GLU A 21 -10.96 5.11 -0.96
CA GLU A 21 -11.22 3.82 -0.33
C GLU A 21 -10.81 3.82 1.16
N ILE A 22 -9.71 4.48 1.51
CA ILE A 22 -9.30 4.68 2.91
C ILE A 22 -10.40 5.38 3.70
N MET A 23 -10.91 6.52 3.21
CA MET A 23 -11.95 7.28 3.90
C MET A 23 -13.27 6.52 3.98
N LEU A 24 -13.64 5.78 2.91
CA LEU A 24 -14.86 4.96 2.90
C LEU A 24 -14.79 3.88 3.99
N VAL A 25 -13.69 3.13 4.06
CA VAL A 25 -13.50 2.08 5.07
C VAL A 25 -13.40 2.70 6.47
N MET A 26 -12.70 3.82 6.63
CA MET A 26 -12.60 4.52 7.90
C MET A 26 -13.97 4.91 8.43
N ASN A 27 -14.78 5.58 7.60
CA ASN A 27 -16.15 5.97 7.96
C ASN A 27 -17.01 4.76 8.32
N PHE A 28 -16.94 3.69 7.52
CA PHE A 28 -17.64 2.44 7.80
C PHE A 28 -17.27 1.86 9.18
N LEU A 29 -15.98 1.80 9.50
CA LEU A 29 -15.50 1.30 10.79
C LEU A 29 -15.91 2.22 11.95
N THR A 30 -15.81 3.54 11.79
CA THR A 30 -16.20 4.51 12.83
C THR A 30 -17.70 4.54 13.09
N CYS A 31 -18.53 4.14 12.14
CA CYS A 31 -19.98 4.02 12.32
C CYS A 31 -20.41 2.63 12.82
N HIS A 32 -19.51 1.64 12.81
CA HIS A 32 -19.83 0.28 13.21
C HIS A 32 -19.86 0.14 14.75
N ALA A 33 -20.89 -0.54 15.29
CA ALA A 33 -21.13 -0.63 16.73
C ALA A 33 -19.97 -1.19 17.57
N GLU A 34 -19.12 -2.06 16.99
CA GLU A 34 -17.93 -2.57 17.68
C GLU A 34 -16.67 -1.73 17.44
N PHE A 35 -16.43 -1.28 16.21
CA PHE A 35 -15.17 -0.62 15.83
C PHE A 35 -15.16 0.89 16.15
N SER A 36 -16.32 1.47 16.46
CA SER A 36 -16.46 2.85 16.92
C SER A 36 -16.00 3.05 18.37
N LYS A 37 -15.77 1.96 19.12
CA LYS A 37 -15.32 2.01 20.52
C LYS A 37 -13.86 2.45 20.59
N SER A 38 -13.63 3.76 20.78
CA SER A 38 -12.28 4.34 20.92
C SER A 38 -11.50 3.81 22.12
N SER A 39 -12.15 3.15 23.08
CA SER A 39 -11.48 2.44 24.17
C SER A 39 -10.86 1.09 23.76
N LYS A 40 -11.21 0.57 22.57
CA LYS A 40 -10.75 -0.72 22.06
C LYS A 40 -9.99 -0.61 20.74
N TYR A 41 -10.27 0.40 19.92
CA TYR A 41 -9.70 0.51 18.58
C TYR A 41 -9.19 1.93 18.31
N ILE A 42 -8.07 2.01 17.60
CA ILE A 42 -7.58 3.25 17.01
C ILE A 42 -7.41 3.04 15.50
N ILE A 43 -8.16 3.82 14.71
CA ILE A 43 -8.19 3.71 13.26
C ILE A 43 -7.43 4.90 12.67
N LEU A 44 -6.36 4.62 11.92
CA LEU A 44 -5.45 5.63 11.40
C LEU A 44 -5.33 5.52 9.87
N PRO A 45 -5.56 6.61 9.12
CA PRO A 45 -5.26 6.64 7.70
C PRO A 45 -3.74 6.81 7.50
N LEU A 46 -3.21 6.24 6.41
CA LEU A 46 -1.82 6.42 5.99
C LEU A 46 -1.75 6.62 4.47
N HIS A 47 -1.50 7.86 4.07
CA HIS A 47 -1.48 8.28 2.67
C HIS A 47 -0.42 9.35 2.45
N SER A 48 0.12 9.45 1.23
CA SER A 48 1.18 10.43 0.88
C SER A 48 0.73 11.90 0.98
N GLN A 49 -0.58 12.16 0.95
CA GLN A 49 -1.15 13.51 1.10
C GLN A 49 -1.25 13.97 2.56
N LEU A 50 -1.07 13.06 3.53
CA LEU A 50 -1.08 13.42 4.95
C LEU A 50 0.18 14.20 5.30
N THR A 51 0.06 15.12 6.25
CA THR A 51 1.21 15.83 6.82
C THR A 51 2.16 14.84 7.52
N GLY A 52 3.43 15.21 7.66
CA GLY A 52 4.41 14.36 8.33
C GLY A 52 4.04 14.01 9.78
N GLY A 53 3.36 14.92 10.49
CA GLY A 53 2.85 14.68 11.83
C GLY A 53 1.73 13.64 11.85
N GLU A 54 0.82 13.67 10.87
CA GLU A 54 -0.26 12.68 10.75
C GLU A 54 0.27 11.30 10.35
N GLN A 55 1.22 11.24 9.40
CA GLN A 55 1.87 9.97 9.05
C GLN A 55 2.61 9.38 10.24
N ARG A 56 3.17 10.21 11.14
CA ARG A 56 3.91 9.74 12.30
C ARG A 56 3.05 8.99 13.32
N LYS A 57 1.75 9.31 13.40
CA LYS A 57 0.82 8.66 14.35
C LYS A 57 0.79 7.14 14.23
N VAL A 58 1.06 6.59 13.04
CA VAL A 58 1.07 5.13 12.84
C VAL A 58 2.19 4.42 13.58
N PHE A 59 3.25 5.14 13.96
CA PHE A 59 4.38 4.61 14.74
C PHE A 59 4.15 4.72 16.26
N ASP A 60 3.16 5.48 16.69
CA ASP A 60 2.85 5.62 18.10
C ASP A 60 2.32 4.29 18.67
N HIS A 61 2.62 4.06 19.95
CA HIS A 61 2.08 2.96 20.72
C HIS A 61 0.86 3.45 21.51
N TYR A 62 -0.26 2.76 21.36
CA TYR A 62 -1.56 3.15 21.93
C TYR A 62 -1.98 2.27 23.11
N GLY A 63 -1.06 1.52 23.71
CA GLY A 63 -1.34 0.61 24.83
C GLY A 63 -1.90 -0.75 24.38
N ASP A 64 -1.77 -1.75 25.25
CA ASP A 64 -2.07 -3.15 24.92
C ASP A 64 -3.56 -3.48 24.87
N GLU A 65 -4.41 -2.65 25.49
CA GLU A 65 -5.87 -2.84 25.48
C GLU A 65 -6.53 -2.36 24.19
N MET A 66 -5.83 -1.54 23.40
CA MET A 66 -6.32 -0.98 22.15
C MET A 66 -5.68 -1.65 20.93
N ARG A 67 -6.51 -2.00 19.95
CA ARG A 67 -6.05 -2.50 18.66
C ARG A 67 -5.90 -1.36 17.66
N LYS A 68 -4.68 -1.15 17.19
CA LYS A 68 -4.36 -0.24 16.09
C LYS A 68 -4.75 -0.84 14.73
N ILE A 69 -5.51 -0.09 13.94
CA ILE A 69 -5.93 -0.43 12.57
C ILE A 69 -5.45 0.69 11.65
N ILE A 70 -4.59 0.34 10.70
CA ILE A 70 -3.93 1.27 9.80
C ILE A 70 -4.49 1.04 8.40
N LEU A 71 -5.10 2.06 7.82
CA LEU A 71 -5.67 2.04 6.47
C LEU A 71 -4.71 2.76 5.53
N ALA A 72 -3.96 2.00 4.73
CA ALA A 72 -2.81 2.51 3.99
C ALA A 72 -2.89 2.27 2.48
N THR A 73 -2.26 3.15 1.70
CA THR A 73 -1.87 2.83 0.31
C THR A 73 -0.52 2.10 0.27
N ASN A 74 0.02 1.92 -0.93
CA ASN A 74 1.36 1.37 -1.14
C ASN A 74 2.51 2.19 -0.51
N ILE A 75 2.25 3.35 0.12
CA ILE A 75 3.25 4.05 0.93
C ILE A 75 3.80 3.17 2.06
N ALA A 76 2.98 2.26 2.59
CA ALA A 76 3.40 1.29 3.59
C ALA A 76 4.12 0.05 3.01
N GLU A 77 4.19 -0.08 1.67
CA GLU A 77 4.71 -1.27 0.99
C GLU A 77 6.23 -1.38 1.04
N THR A 78 6.95 -0.25 0.96
CA THR A 78 8.43 -0.20 0.91
C THR A 78 9.01 0.69 2.01
N SER A 79 8.47 1.89 2.22
CA SER A 79 9.14 2.97 2.96
C SER A 79 8.90 3.05 4.48
N ILE A 80 7.99 2.26 5.04
CA ILE A 80 7.54 2.44 6.44
C ILE A 80 7.60 1.12 7.22
N THR A 81 8.35 1.11 8.32
CA THR A 81 8.45 -0.04 9.23
C THR A 81 7.63 0.24 10.48
N ILE A 82 6.50 -0.46 10.60
CA ILE A 82 5.59 -0.37 11.74
C ILE A 82 5.70 -1.69 12.49
N ASP A 83 6.36 -1.66 13.66
CA ASP A 83 6.88 -2.88 14.29
C ASP A 83 5.81 -3.76 14.94
N ASP A 84 4.66 -3.18 15.28
CA ASP A 84 3.57 -3.88 15.96
C ASP A 84 2.54 -4.51 15.01
N VAL A 85 2.76 -4.46 13.69
CA VAL A 85 1.88 -5.09 12.69
C VAL A 85 2.02 -6.61 12.71
N VAL A 86 0.88 -7.26 12.96
CA VAL A 86 0.76 -8.73 12.96
C VAL A 86 -0.20 -9.22 11.89
N PHE A 87 -1.20 -8.40 11.54
CA PHE A 87 -2.23 -8.76 10.59
C PHE A 87 -2.14 -7.83 9.38
N VAL A 88 -2.00 -8.39 8.19
CA VAL A 88 -2.08 -7.65 6.93
C VAL A 88 -3.36 -8.06 6.21
N ILE A 89 -4.16 -7.09 5.78
CA ILE A 89 -5.30 -7.30 4.89
C ILE A 89 -4.99 -6.57 3.58
N ASP A 90 -4.98 -7.28 2.46
CA ASP A 90 -4.59 -6.74 1.17
C ASP A 90 -5.75 -6.80 0.18
N SER A 91 -6.24 -5.64 -0.25
CA SER A 91 -7.23 -5.54 -1.34
C SER A 91 -6.71 -6.07 -2.68
N CYS A 92 -5.40 -6.34 -2.79
CA CYS A 92 -4.70 -6.78 -3.99
C CYS A 92 -4.75 -5.76 -5.14
N LYS A 93 -5.07 -4.51 -4.82
CA LYS A 93 -5.17 -3.40 -5.77
C LYS A 93 -4.13 -2.32 -5.47
N ALA A 94 -3.84 -1.51 -6.48
CA ALA A 94 -3.06 -0.30 -6.37
C ALA A 94 -3.59 0.75 -7.36
N LYS A 95 -3.49 2.03 -7.01
CA LYS A 95 -3.69 3.12 -7.97
C LYS A 95 -2.38 3.40 -8.67
N GLU A 96 -2.36 3.24 -9.99
CA GLU A 96 -1.16 3.42 -10.80
C GLU A 96 -1.36 4.53 -11.83
N ARG A 97 -0.28 5.27 -12.08
CA ARG A 97 -0.20 6.27 -13.14
C ARG A 97 0.01 5.56 -14.46
N MET A 98 -0.94 5.71 -15.38
CA MET A 98 -0.93 5.15 -16.72
C MET A 98 -0.66 6.26 -17.73
N TYR A 99 0.19 5.98 -18.73
CA TYR A 99 0.48 6.88 -19.84
C TYR A 99 0.04 6.25 -21.16
N THR A 100 -0.70 7.02 -21.95
CA THR A 100 -1.11 6.64 -23.31
C THR A 100 -0.37 7.52 -24.30
N SER A 101 0.58 6.94 -25.05
CA SER A 101 1.44 7.66 -26.00
C SER A 101 0.66 8.34 -27.13
N ASN A 102 -0.42 7.72 -27.59
CA ASN A 102 -1.15 8.15 -28.80
C ASN A 102 -1.84 9.51 -28.64
N ASN A 103 -2.08 9.96 -27.40
CA ASN A 103 -2.75 11.22 -27.11
C ASN A 103 -2.07 12.00 -25.97
N ASN A 104 -0.86 11.61 -25.58
CA ASN A 104 -0.11 12.19 -24.47
C ASN A 104 -0.89 12.31 -23.15
N MET A 105 -1.88 11.45 -22.91
CA MET A 105 -2.66 11.51 -21.68
C MET A 105 -2.04 10.68 -20.57
N VAL A 106 -2.02 11.29 -19.39
CA VAL A 106 -1.70 10.63 -18.12
C VAL A 106 -2.99 10.55 -17.31
N HIS A 107 -3.30 9.35 -16.82
CA HIS A 107 -4.43 9.15 -15.92
C HIS A 107 -4.06 8.18 -14.80
N PHE A 108 -4.87 8.14 -13.74
CA PHE A 108 -4.72 7.17 -12.67
C PHE A 108 -5.76 6.06 -12.82
N ALA A 109 -5.31 4.81 -12.82
CA ALA A 109 -6.17 3.65 -12.89
C ALA A 109 -5.97 2.77 -11.66
N THR A 110 -7.07 2.21 -11.14
CA THR A 110 -7.00 1.17 -10.11
C THR A 110 -6.75 -0.18 -10.80
N VAL A 111 -5.56 -0.74 -10.61
CA VAL A 111 -5.11 -1.99 -11.23
C VAL A 111 -4.88 -3.07 -10.18
N TRP A 112 -4.74 -4.32 -10.63
CA TRP A 112 -4.26 -5.38 -9.76
C TRP A 112 -2.79 -5.17 -9.42
N ALA A 113 -2.42 -5.37 -8.15
CA ALA A 113 -1.03 -5.37 -7.74
C ALA A 113 -0.36 -6.70 -8.16
N SER A 114 0.95 -6.66 -8.42
CA SER A 114 1.71 -7.84 -8.84
C SER A 114 1.96 -8.80 -7.67
N ARG A 115 2.31 -10.05 -7.97
CA ARG A 115 2.69 -11.04 -6.93
C ARG A 115 3.84 -10.54 -6.06
N THR A 116 4.81 -9.85 -6.65
CA THR A 116 5.90 -9.21 -5.90
C THR A 116 5.37 -8.19 -4.88
N ASN A 117 4.39 -7.37 -5.24
CA ASN A 117 3.80 -6.41 -4.30
C ASN A 117 3.09 -7.13 -3.16
N LEU A 118 2.30 -8.15 -3.48
CA LEU A 118 1.58 -8.95 -2.48
C LEU A 118 2.58 -9.63 -1.53
N ALA A 119 3.71 -10.13 -2.04
CA ALA A 119 4.79 -10.67 -1.23
C ALA A 119 5.43 -9.62 -0.31
N GLN A 120 5.66 -8.39 -0.79
CA GLN A 120 6.17 -7.27 0.02
C GLN A 120 5.19 -6.85 1.11
N ARG A 121 3.89 -6.74 0.76
CA ARG A 121 2.80 -6.42 1.69
C ARG A 121 2.66 -7.49 2.78
N ARG A 122 2.71 -8.77 2.41
CA ARG A 122 2.76 -9.90 3.34
C ARG A 122 3.93 -9.77 4.32
N GLY A 123 5.11 -9.36 3.84
CA GLY A 123 6.30 -9.15 4.67
C GLY A 123 6.23 -7.98 5.66
N ARG A 124 5.09 -7.24 5.70
CA ARG A 124 4.80 -6.26 6.75
C ARG A 124 4.22 -6.90 8.01
N ALA A 125 3.61 -8.08 7.89
CA ALA A 125 3.39 -8.97 9.01
C ALA A 125 4.64 -9.86 9.19
N GLY A 126 4.90 -10.35 10.41
CA GLY A 126 5.93 -11.37 10.60
C GLY A 126 7.32 -10.86 10.99
N ARG A 127 7.51 -9.55 11.22
CA ARG A 127 8.85 -8.99 11.49
C ARG A 127 9.36 -9.27 12.89
N VAL A 128 8.54 -8.98 13.90
CA VAL A 128 8.89 -9.16 15.32
C VAL A 128 8.37 -10.50 15.86
N ARG A 129 7.29 -11.01 15.28
CA ARG A 129 6.65 -12.29 15.65
C ARG A 129 5.85 -12.84 14.47
N PRO A 130 5.46 -14.13 14.46
CA PRO A 130 4.59 -14.69 13.43
C PRO A 130 3.33 -13.83 13.22
N GLY A 131 2.90 -13.70 11.97
CA GLY A 131 1.76 -12.89 11.60
C GLY A 131 0.98 -13.50 10.44
N PHE A 132 -0.10 -12.82 10.06
CA PHE A 132 -1.05 -13.29 9.06
C PHE A 132 -1.20 -12.28 7.93
N ALA A 133 -1.41 -12.79 6.71
CA ALA A 133 -1.70 -11.97 5.54
C ALA A 133 -2.93 -12.49 4.80
N PHE A 134 -3.98 -11.67 4.72
CA PHE A 134 -5.23 -11.94 4.05
C PHE A 134 -5.25 -11.25 2.70
N HIS A 135 -5.17 -12.02 1.62
CA HIS A 135 -5.23 -11.50 0.26
C HIS A 135 -6.68 -11.60 -0.21
N LEU A 136 -7.33 -10.47 -0.47
CA LEU A 136 -8.75 -10.39 -0.85
C LEU A 136 -8.94 -10.66 -2.35
N CYS A 137 -8.36 -11.76 -2.83
CA CYS A 137 -8.56 -12.28 -4.17
C CYS A 137 -8.67 -13.81 -4.15
N SER A 138 -9.33 -14.38 -5.15
CA SER A 138 -9.38 -15.83 -5.30
C SER A 138 -8.00 -16.38 -5.68
N LYS A 139 -7.76 -17.67 -5.40
CA LYS A 139 -6.53 -18.35 -5.84
C LYS A 139 -6.33 -18.24 -7.36
N ALA A 140 -7.39 -18.45 -8.13
CA ALA A 140 -7.35 -18.27 -9.58
C ALA A 140 -6.96 -16.84 -10.00
N ARG A 141 -7.42 -15.81 -9.28
CA ARG A 141 -6.99 -14.42 -9.52
C ARG A 141 -5.51 -14.24 -9.17
N PHE A 142 -5.07 -14.73 -8.01
CA PHE A 142 -3.67 -14.66 -7.58
C PHE A 142 -2.72 -15.32 -8.60
N ASP A 143 -3.11 -16.48 -9.11
CA ASP A 143 -2.34 -17.23 -10.11
C ASP A 143 -2.29 -16.50 -11.46
N ALA A 144 -3.26 -15.63 -11.76
CA ALA A 144 -3.31 -14.80 -12.96
C ALA A 144 -2.67 -13.40 -12.81
N LEU A 145 -2.10 -13.07 -11.65
CA LEU A 145 -1.39 -11.79 -11.45
C LEU A 145 -0.03 -11.82 -12.15
N ASP A 146 0.37 -10.66 -12.67
CA ASP A 146 1.74 -10.45 -13.15
C ASP A 146 2.74 -10.67 -12.01
N GLU A 147 3.89 -11.28 -12.32
CA GLU A 147 4.93 -11.54 -11.33
C GLU A 147 5.52 -10.23 -10.79
N HIS A 148 5.85 -9.32 -11.71
CA HIS A 148 6.42 -8.00 -11.44
C HIS A 148 5.56 -6.91 -12.11
N ARG A 149 5.58 -5.71 -11.54
CA ARG A 149 5.01 -4.54 -12.23
C ARG A 149 5.85 -4.24 -13.47
N THR A 150 5.21 -3.79 -14.54
CA THR A 150 5.92 -3.20 -15.67
C THR A 150 6.82 -2.07 -15.19
N ALA A 151 8.08 -2.07 -15.62
CA ALA A 151 9.06 -1.07 -15.22
C ALA A 151 8.54 0.36 -15.46
N GLU A 152 8.82 1.27 -14.53
CA GLU A 152 8.31 2.64 -14.58
C GLU A 152 8.77 3.38 -15.84
N ILE A 153 10.03 3.17 -16.26
CA ILE A 153 10.60 3.76 -17.49
C ILE A 153 9.83 3.41 -18.76
N LEU A 154 9.14 2.25 -18.79
CA LEU A 154 8.32 1.83 -19.93
C LEU A 154 6.92 2.45 -19.92
N ARG A 155 6.58 3.22 -18.88
CA ARG A 155 5.24 3.76 -18.63
C ARG A 155 5.21 5.24 -18.29
N THR A 156 6.36 5.91 -18.34
CA THR A 156 6.49 7.34 -18.12
C THR A 156 7.09 8.03 -19.34
N PRO A 157 6.71 9.29 -19.61
CA PRO A 157 7.38 10.07 -20.63
C PRO A 157 8.88 10.24 -20.34
N LEU A 158 9.73 10.03 -21.34
CA LEU A 158 11.19 10.01 -21.17
C LEU A 158 11.87 11.39 -21.27
N HIS A 159 11.10 12.48 -21.39
CA HIS A 159 11.66 13.82 -21.63
C HIS A 159 12.53 14.31 -20.47
N GLU A 160 12.13 14.07 -19.22
CA GLU A 160 12.93 14.42 -18.04
C GLU A 160 14.27 13.65 -18.05
N ILE A 161 14.21 12.33 -18.29
CA ILE A 161 15.40 11.46 -18.37
C ILE A 161 16.32 11.93 -19.52
N ALA A 162 15.76 12.25 -20.69
CA ALA A 162 16.51 12.75 -21.84
C ALA A 162 17.24 14.06 -21.52
N LEU A 163 16.60 14.99 -20.81
CA LEU A 163 17.23 16.24 -20.35
C LEU A 163 18.37 15.95 -19.35
N THR A 164 18.17 15.03 -18.40
CA THR A 164 19.21 14.62 -17.45
C THR A 164 20.42 14.00 -18.16
N ILE A 165 20.21 13.12 -19.14
CA ILE A 165 21.29 12.52 -19.95
C ILE A 165 22.13 13.60 -20.63
N LYS A 166 21.48 14.62 -21.22
CA LYS A 166 22.17 15.74 -21.85
C LYS A 166 22.91 16.62 -20.86
N LEU A 167 22.30 16.93 -19.71
CA LEU A 167 22.92 17.72 -18.66
C LEU A 167 24.20 17.04 -18.12
N LEU A 168 24.14 15.72 -17.91
CA LEU A 168 25.26 14.92 -17.42
C LEU A 168 26.28 14.54 -18.51
N ARG A 169 26.04 14.95 -19.77
CA ARG A 169 26.89 14.66 -20.93
C ARG A 169 27.14 13.16 -21.15
N LEU A 170 26.12 12.33 -20.89
CA LEU A 170 26.19 10.86 -21.04
C LEU A 170 26.05 10.39 -22.50
N GLY A 171 26.11 11.29 -23.47
CA GLY A 171 26.07 10.97 -24.90
C GLY A 171 24.71 11.16 -25.57
N SER A 172 24.41 10.29 -26.53
CA SER A 172 23.11 10.26 -27.23
C SER A 172 22.04 9.63 -26.31
N VAL A 173 20.83 10.20 -26.34
CA VAL A 173 19.71 9.63 -25.57
C VAL A 173 19.31 8.26 -26.13
N GLY A 174 19.39 8.07 -27.45
CA GLY A 174 19.10 6.79 -28.10
C GLY A 174 20.09 5.71 -27.69
N ASP A 175 21.40 6.01 -27.72
CA ASP A 175 22.43 5.03 -27.38
C ASP A 175 22.45 4.68 -25.89
N PHE A 176 22.01 5.60 -25.03
CA PHE A 176 21.95 5.37 -23.58
C PHE A 176 20.73 4.54 -23.15
N LEU A 177 19.60 4.69 -23.85
CA LEU A 177 18.33 4.02 -23.53
C LEU A 177 18.05 2.76 -24.36
N GLY A 178 18.84 2.55 -25.43
CA GLY A 178 18.70 1.48 -26.42
C GLY A 178 19.48 0.21 -26.10
#